data_AF-A0A1F5P4K0-F1
#
_entry.id   AF-A0A1F5P4K0-F1
#
_cell.length_a   1.000
_cell.length_b   1.000
_cell.length_c   1.000
_cell.angle_alpha   90.00
_cell.angle_beta   90.00
_cell.angle_gamma   90.00
#
_symmetry.space_group_name_H-M   'P 1'
#
loop_
_entity.id
_entity.type
_entity.pdbx_description
1 polymer ?
#
loop_
_entity_poly.entity_id
_entity_poly.type
_entity_poly.pdbx_seq_one_letter_code
_entity_poly.pdbx_strand_id
1 'polypeptide(L)'
;MKLEAIHRTSLGQRLLLVMIGLPVLALTFPNIAAAQRQTSLQTNTTFEIKIEKDSLIEIINSLSVDTTEIQADELELIASKIQADALQARKDALHKYFTEVRPSKFVNSVDTLAALPHWRQVTAIAFVESTLGKRCFAENNCWGISPGGKLAKYKTLEEGMKAHNDLIARRYSEKTYQQMNCVYVQPCNPRWVKGTLQIEAELDKHVEARLQ
;
A
#
# COMPACT_ATOMS: atom_id res chain seq x y z
N MET A 1 -23.81 -28.54 -15.00
CA MET A 1 -24.99 -27.64 -14.99
C MET A 1 -24.99 -26.88 -16.32
N LYS A 2 -26.06 -26.96 -17.11
CA LYS A 2 -26.10 -26.44 -18.47
C LYS A 2 -26.11 -24.90 -18.47
N LEU A 3 -25.16 -24.28 -19.17
CA LEU A 3 -25.00 -22.82 -19.34
C LEU A 3 -26.22 -22.12 -19.94
N GLU A 4 -27.16 -22.86 -20.51
CA GLU A 4 -28.41 -22.35 -21.10
C GLU A 4 -29.41 -21.78 -20.07
N ALA A 5 -29.25 -22.09 -18.77
CA ALA A 5 -30.17 -21.61 -17.74
C ALA A 5 -29.96 -20.13 -17.35
N ILE A 6 -28.79 -19.56 -17.62
CA ILE A 6 -28.45 -18.18 -17.22
C ILE A 6 -29.09 -17.14 -18.16
N HIS A 7 -29.41 -17.52 -19.39
CA HIS A 7 -29.99 -16.58 -20.36
C HIS A 7 -31.44 -16.18 -20.08
N ARG A 8 -32.13 -16.88 -19.15
CA ARG A 8 -33.53 -16.62 -18.78
C ARG A 8 -33.71 -15.87 -17.45
N THR A 9 -32.64 -15.57 -16.73
CA THR A 9 -32.71 -14.83 -15.46
C THR A 9 -32.86 -13.34 -15.72
N SER A 10 -33.66 -12.67 -14.88
CA SER A 10 -33.85 -11.22 -14.94
C SER A 10 -32.58 -10.48 -14.50
N LEU A 11 -32.44 -9.22 -14.93
CA LEU A 11 -31.29 -8.36 -14.59
C LEU A 11 -30.97 -8.37 -13.08
N GLY A 12 -32.00 -8.30 -12.24
CA GLY A 12 -31.84 -8.34 -10.78
C GLY A 12 -31.28 -9.67 -10.24
N GLN A 13 -31.65 -10.81 -10.85
CA GLN A 13 -31.10 -12.11 -10.47
C GLN A 13 -29.64 -12.29 -10.93
N ARG A 14 -29.27 -11.69 -12.06
CA ARG A 14 -27.88 -11.70 -12.55
C ARG A 14 -26.97 -10.85 -11.67
N LEU A 15 -27.42 -9.65 -11.30
CA LEU A 15 -26.70 -8.78 -10.35
C LEU A 15 -26.50 -9.46 -9.00
N LEU A 16 -27.52 -10.15 -8.48
CA LEU A 16 -27.42 -10.91 -7.24
C LEU A 16 -26.36 -12.03 -7.33
N LEU A 17 -26.32 -12.77 -8.45
CA LEU A 17 -25.33 -13.82 -8.67
C LEU A 17 -23.90 -13.29 -8.77
N VAL A 18 -23.69 -12.13 -9.39
CA VAL A 18 -22.38 -11.46 -9.48
C VAL A 18 -21.93 -10.95 -8.11
N MET A 19 -22.84 -10.31 -7.35
CA MET A 19 -22.56 -9.79 -6.01
C MET A 19 -22.20 -10.89 -5.01
N ILE A 20 -22.80 -12.08 -5.15
CA ILE A 20 -22.49 -13.25 -4.31
C ILE A 20 -21.26 -14.01 -4.83
N GLY A 21 -21.03 -14.03 -6.14
CA GLY A 21 -19.96 -14.81 -6.79
C GLY A 21 -18.56 -14.18 -6.71
N LEU A 22 -18.44 -12.86 -6.87
CA LEU A 22 -17.14 -12.16 -6.86
C LEU A 22 -16.34 -12.34 -5.56
N PRO A 23 -16.94 -12.25 -4.35
CA PRO A 23 -16.22 -12.48 -3.10
C PRO A 23 -15.68 -13.91 -2.99
N VAL A 24 -16.39 -14.89 -3.57
CA VAL A 24 -16.00 -16.31 -3.53
C VAL A 24 -14.84 -16.63 -4.48
N LEU A 25 -14.78 -15.95 -5.64
CA LEU A 25 -13.66 -16.05 -6.58
C LEU A 25 -12.38 -15.40 -6.03
N ALA A 26 -12.49 -14.27 -5.33
CA ALA A 26 -11.35 -13.62 -4.68
C ALA A 26 -10.71 -14.47 -3.56
N LEU A 27 -11.49 -15.34 -2.93
CA LEU A 27 -11.00 -16.27 -1.90
C LEU A 27 -10.36 -17.55 -2.47
N THR A 28 -10.69 -17.93 -3.71
CA THR A 28 -10.26 -19.21 -4.30
C THR A 28 -9.12 -19.07 -5.32
N PHE A 29 -8.97 -17.90 -5.95
CA PHE A 29 -7.93 -17.67 -6.97
C PHE A 29 -7.21 -16.32 -6.78
N PRO A 30 -6.30 -16.19 -5.79
CA PRO A 30 -5.59 -14.93 -5.53
C PRO A 30 -4.63 -14.49 -6.65
N ASN A 31 -4.38 -15.36 -7.67
CA ASN A 31 -3.32 -15.15 -8.66
C ASN A 31 -3.81 -14.79 -10.08
N ILE A 32 -5.12 -14.65 -10.34
CA ILE A 32 -5.62 -14.37 -11.70
C ILE A 32 -5.47 -12.89 -12.10
N ALA A 33 -5.15 -11.98 -11.17
CA ALA A 33 -4.96 -10.56 -11.47
C ALA A 33 -3.57 -10.19 -12.04
N ALA A 34 -2.64 -11.15 -12.18
CA ALA A 34 -1.25 -10.87 -12.53
C ALA A 34 -0.92 -11.25 -13.98
N ALA A 35 -1.53 -10.59 -14.96
CA ALA A 35 -1.02 -10.60 -16.33
C ALA A 35 -1.51 -9.39 -17.13
N GLN A 36 -0.94 -8.19 -16.93
CA GLN A 36 -0.77 -7.23 -18.04
C GLN A 36 0.23 -6.09 -17.78
N ARG A 37 1.34 -6.18 -18.53
CA ARG A 37 2.21 -5.18 -19.19
C ARG A 37 2.84 -4.00 -18.43
N GLN A 38 4.18 -4.02 -18.44
CA GLN A 38 5.07 -2.87 -18.53
C GLN A 38 4.74 -1.96 -19.72
N THR A 39 4.55 -0.67 -19.47
CA THR A 39 4.92 0.40 -20.41
C THR A 39 5.39 1.64 -19.64
N SER A 40 6.32 2.38 -20.23
CA SER A 40 7.31 3.30 -19.64
C SER A 40 6.80 4.62 -19.05
N LEU A 41 7.60 5.13 -18.09
CA LEU A 41 7.54 6.43 -17.40
C LEU A 41 7.17 7.68 -18.23
N GLN A 42 6.32 8.55 -17.66
CA GLN A 42 6.56 10.00 -17.57
C GLN A 42 5.75 10.68 -16.44
N THR A 43 6.31 11.77 -15.93
CA THR A 43 6.16 12.38 -14.60
C THR A 43 4.89 13.21 -14.38
N ASN A 44 4.21 13.01 -13.24
CA ASN A 44 3.60 14.10 -12.46
C ASN A 44 3.35 13.68 -10.99
N THR A 45 3.82 14.51 -10.06
CA THR A 45 3.67 14.38 -8.61
C THR A 45 2.22 14.64 -8.19
N THR A 46 1.42 13.58 -8.13
CA THR A 46 0.32 13.29 -7.18
C THR A 46 -0.19 11.93 -7.64
N PHE A 47 0.17 10.85 -6.97
CA PHE A 47 -0.52 9.58 -7.19
C PHE A 47 -1.86 9.64 -6.46
N GLU A 48 -2.85 10.29 -7.08
CA GLU A 48 -4.14 9.62 -7.16
C GLU A 48 -3.85 8.31 -7.89
N ILE A 49 -4.30 7.18 -7.34
CA ILE A 49 -4.46 5.98 -8.16
C ILE A 49 -5.64 6.29 -9.08
N LYS A 50 -5.38 7.07 -10.13
CA LYS A 50 -6.24 7.11 -11.31
C LYS A 50 -6.06 5.76 -11.94
N ILE A 51 -6.93 4.82 -11.56
CA ILE A 51 -7.09 3.62 -12.36
C ILE A 51 -7.60 4.15 -13.70
N GLU A 52 -6.75 4.12 -14.72
CA GLU A 52 -7.13 4.56 -16.06
C GLU A 52 -8.37 3.75 -16.46
N LYS A 53 -9.37 4.47 -16.96
CA LYS A 53 -10.67 3.89 -17.36
C LYS A 53 -10.47 2.67 -18.27
N ASP A 54 -9.43 2.73 -19.09
CA ASP A 54 -9.02 1.70 -20.04
C ASP A 54 -8.51 0.43 -19.34
N SER A 55 -7.78 0.55 -18.22
CA SER A 55 -7.33 -0.61 -17.41
C SER A 55 -8.48 -1.30 -16.67
N LEU A 56 -9.49 -0.54 -16.23
CA LEU A 56 -10.72 -1.11 -15.66
C LEU A 56 -11.54 -1.85 -16.72
N ILE A 57 -11.68 -1.27 -17.91
CA ILE A 57 -12.37 -1.90 -19.04
C ILE A 57 -11.69 -3.22 -19.41
N GLU A 58 -10.36 -3.31 -19.36
CA GLU A 58 -9.62 -4.53 -19.66
C GLU A 58 -9.87 -5.65 -18.64
N ILE A 59 -9.87 -5.32 -17.34
CA ILE A 59 -10.20 -6.25 -16.25
C ILE A 59 -11.66 -6.71 -16.38
N ILE A 60 -12.60 -5.80 -16.65
CA ILE A 60 -14.02 -6.12 -16.76
C ILE A 60 -14.32 -6.95 -18.03
N ASN A 61 -13.63 -6.66 -19.14
CA ASN A 61 -13.71 -7.47 -20.37
C ASN A 61 -13.10 -8.87 -20.16
N SER A 62 -12.03 -8.99 -19.36
CA SER A 62 -11.46 -10.30 -18.98
C SER A 62 -12.43 -11.14 -18.14
N LEU A 63 -13.37 -10.49 -17.44
CA LEU A 63 -14.44 -11.11 -16.67
C LEU A 63 -15.71 -11.40 -17.50
N SER A 64 -15.68 -11.16 -18.82
CA SER A 64 -16.82 -11.36 -19.74
C SER A 64 -18.10 -10.63 -19.32
N VAL A 65 -17.95 -9.48 -18.64
CA VAL A 65 -19.08 -8.62 -18.26
C VAL A 65 -19.30 -7.62 -19.39
N ASP A 66 -20.50 -7.62 -19.97
CA ASP A 66 -20.90 -6.72 -21.04
C ASP A 66 -20.94 -5.27 -20.51
N THR A 67 -19.97 -4.45 -20.90
CA THR A 67 -19.70 -3.11 -20.34
C THR A 67 -20.46 -1.98 -20.99
N THR A 68 -21.31 -2.27 -21.98
CA THR A 68 -22.03 -1.25 -22.76
C THR A 68 -23.04 -0.42 -21.97
N GLU A 69 -23.29 -0.72 -20.69
CA GLU A 69 -24.26 -0.02 -19.83
C GLU A 69 -23.70 0.59 -18.54
N ILE A 70 -22.41 0.45 -18.21
CA ILE A 70 -21.87 1.01 -16.96
C ILE A 70 -21.62 2.51 -17.12
N GLN A 71 -22.41 3.31 -16.41
CA GLN A 71 -22.29 4.77 -16.38
C GLN A 71 -20.99 5.18 -15.67
N ALA A 72 -20.36 6.28 -16.11
CA ALA A 72 -19.06 6.72 -15.58
C ALA A 72 -19.06 6.92 -14.05
N ASP A 73 -20.20 7.37 -13.51
CA ASP A 73 -20.40 7.62 -12.08
C ASP A 73 -20.42 6.32 -11.24
N GLU A 74 -20.90 5.21 -11.83
CA GLU A 74 -20.89 3.90 -11.18
C GLU A 74 -19.47 3.32 -11.10
N LEU A 75 -18.65 3.56 -12.13
CA LEU A 75 -17.26 3.11 -12.17
C LEU A 75 -16.40 3.83 -11.12
N GLU A 76 -16.62 5.14 -10.95
CA GLU A 76 -15.94 5.93 -9.91
C GLU A 76 -16.31 5.45 -8.51
N LEU A 77 -17.59 5.15 -8.26
CA LEU A 77 -18.06 4.60 -7.00
C LEU A 77 -17.44 3.23 -6.70
N ILE A 78 -17.34 2.35 -7.70
CA ILE A 78 -16.71 1.03 -7.55
C ILE A 78 -15.21 1.19 -7.24
N ALA A 79 -14.49 2.03 -7.97
CA ALA A 79 -13.07 2.29 -7.74
C ALA A 79 -12.81 2.84 -6.33
N SER A 80 -13.64 3.80 -5.88
CA SER A 80 -13.56 4.36 -4.53
C SER A 80 -13.76 3.30 -3.44
N LYS A 81 -14.75 2.40 -3.61
CA LYS A 81 -14.98 1.30 -2.67
C LYS A 81 -13.82 0.32 -2.61
N ILE A 82 -13.28 -0.09 -3.76
CA ILE A 82 -12.12 -0.98 -3.81
C ILE A 82 -10.92 -0.36 -3.10
N GLN A 83 -10.68 0.95 -3.28
CA GLN A 83 -9.60 1.65 -2.60
C GLN A 83 -9.82 1.73 -1.08
N ALA A 84 -11.05 2.00 -0.64
CA ALA A 84 -11.40 2.04 0.77
C ALA A 84 -11.20 0.66 1.43
N ASP A 85 -11.64 -0.41 0.77
CA ASP A 85 -11.50 -1.78 1.24
C ASP A 85 -10.02 -2.20 1.30
N ALA A 86 -9.22 -1.84 0.28
CA ALA A 86 -7.78 -2.10 0.26
C ALA A 86 -7.04 -1.36 1.39
N LEU A 87 -7.38 -0.09 1.63
CA LEU A 87 -6.83 0.68 2.74
C LEU A 87 -7.22 0.07 4.09
N GLN A 88 -8.47 -0.37 4.25
CA GLN A 88 -8.93 -1.01 5.48
C GLN A 88 -8.20 -2.35 5.70
N ALA A 89 -8.06 -3.17 4.67
CA ALA A 89 -7.30 -4.42 4.75
C ALA A 89 -5.84 -4.18 5.14
N ARG A 90 -5.20 -3.14 4.60
CA ARG A 90 -3.84 -2.73 5.00
C ARG A 90 -3.78 -2.31 6.46
N LYS A 91 -4.74 -1.51 6.93
CA LYS A 91 -4.81 -1.09 8.34
C LYS A 91 -4.91 -2.30 9.26
N ASP A 92 -5.84 -3.22 8.98
CA ASP A 92 -6.04 -4.41 9.81
C ASP A 92 -4.78 -5.29 9.84
N ALA A 93 -4.14 -5.47 8.68
CA ALA A 93 -2.91 -6.25 8.58
C ALA A 93 -1.71 -5.56 9.27
N LEU A 94 -1.57 -4.24 9.16
CA LEU A 94 -0.55 -3.48 9.89
C LEU A 94 -0.79 -3.52 11.40
N HIS A 95 -2.04 -3.41 11.85
CA HIS A 95 -2.41 -3.54 13.25
C HIS A 95 -1.96 -4.90 13.78
N LYS A 96 -2.35 -5.99 13.09
CA LYS A 96 -1.90 -7.35 13.43
C LYS A 96 -0.38 -7.47 13.44
N TYR A 97 0.30 -6.92 12.42
CA TYR A 97 1.75 -6.95 12.32
C TYR A 97 2.43 -6.28 13.52
N PHE A 98 1.97 -5.09 13.93
CA PHE A 98 2.55 -4.36 15.06
C PHE A 98 2.10 -4.87 16.44
N THR A 99 1.08 -5.73 16.51
CA THR A 99 0.69 -6.42 17.75
C THR A 99 1.40 -7.76 17.92
N GLU A 100 1.45 -8.57 16.86
CA GLU A 100 1.83 -10.00 16.94
C GLU A 100 3.22 -10.31 16.40
N VAL A 101 3.63 -9.69 15.28
CA VAL A 101 4.88 -10.04 14.58
C VAL A 101 6.02 -9.14 15.03
N ARG A 102 5.77 -7.82 15.05
CA ARG A 102 6.71 -6.78 15.47
C ARG A 102 6.06 -5.84 16.49
N PRO A 103 5.91 -6.27 17.76
CA PRO A 103 5.37 -5.45 18.83
C PRO A 103 5.99 -4.04 18.87
N SER A 104 5.16 -3.03 18.64
CA SER A 104 5.58 -1.63 18.47
C SER A 104 4.48 -0.65 18.90
N LYS A 105 4.88 0.54 19.39
CA LYS A 105 3.96 1.66 19.63
C LYS A 105 3.30 2.21 18.35
N PHE A 106 3.77 1.81 17.18
CA PHE A 106 3.19 2.19 15.89
C PHE A 106 1.77 1.64 15.72
N VAL A 107 1.38 0.61 16.49
CA VAL A 107 0.01 0.08 16.53
C VAL A 107 -1.03 1.18 16.78
N ASN A 108 -0.69 2.20 17.59
CA ASN A 108 -1.59 3.31 17.92
C ASN A 108 -1.75 4.34 16.78
N SER A 109 -0.91 4.26 15.75
CA SER A 109 -0.83 5.21 14.64
C SER A 109 -1.04 4.54 13.28
N VAL A 110 -1.57 3.31 13.27
CA VAL A 110 -1.77 2.49 12.05
C VAL A 110 -2.63 3.22 11.02
N ASP A 111 -3.70 3.90 11.46
CA ASP A 111 -4.55 4.68 10.56
C ASP A 111 -3.77 5.74 9.78
N THR A 112 -2.88 6.45 10.48
CA THR A 112 -2.02 7.44 9.83
C THR A 112 -1.02 6.76 8.92
N LEU A 113 -0.32 5.74 9.41
CA LEU A 113 0.75 5.07 8.68
C LEU A 113 0.23 4.44 7.38
N ALA A 114 -0.89 3.70 7.43
CA ALA A 114 -1.46 2.98 6.29
C ALA A 114 -1.86 3.92 5.13
N ALA A 115 -2.21 5.16 5.46
CA ALA A 115 -2.61 6.19 4.51
C ALA A 115 -1.43 6.93 3.87
N LEU A 116 -0.19 6.74 4.35
CA LEU A 116 0.98 7.41 3.79
C LEU A 116 1.40 6.74 2.45
N PRO A 117 1.70 7.51 1.39
CA PRO A 117 2.20 6.96 0.13
C PRO A 117 3.47 6.11 0.30
N HIS A 118 4.36 6.51 1.20
CA HIS A 118 5.62 5.82 1.47
C HIS A 118 5.59 4.99 2.76
N TRP A 119 4.42 4.47 3.17
CA TRP A 119 4.24 3.76 4.45
C TRP A 119 5.24 2.62 4.67
N ARG A 120 5.62 1.91 3.61
CA ARG A 120 6.61 0.81 3.66
C ARG A 120 7.99 1.31 4.04
N GLN A 121 8.47 2.34 3.33
CA GLN A 121 9.76 2.98 3.61
C GLN A 121 9.77 3.61 5.01
N VAL A 122 8.68 4.28 5.40
CA VAL A 122 8.51 4.81 6.76
C VAL A 122 8.64 3.70 7.80
N THR A 123 8.02 2.54 7.58
CA THR A 123 8.08 1.41 8.51
C THR A 123 9.48 0.78 8.56
N ALA A 124 10.06 0.48 7.40
CA ALA A 124 11.36 -0.18 7.28
C ALA A 124 12.49 0.66 7.89
N ILE A 125 12.50 1.97 7.63
CA ILE A 125 13.49 2.88 8.19
C ILE A 125 13.29 3.04 9.70
N ALA A 126 12.05 3.16 10.19
CA ALA A 126 11.79 3.20 11.63
C ALA A 126 12.32 1.97 12.37
N PHE A 127 12.32 0.79 11.75
CA PHE A 127 12.89 -0.41 12.35
C PHE A 127 14.41 -0.29 12.56
N VAL A 128 15.16 0.05 11.51
CA VAL A 128 16.62 0.11 11.61
C VAL A 128 17.10 1.28 12.48
N GLU A 129 16.35 2.37 12.52
CA GLU A 129 16.68 3.58 13.28
C GLU A 129 16.28 3.51 14.75
N SER A 130 15.14 2.88 15.07
CA SER A 130 14.55 2.95 16.43
C SER A 130 13.90 1.65 16.90
N THR A 131 14.07 0.56 16.15
CA THR A 131 13.37 -0.72 16.37
C THR A 131 11.85 -0.53 16.42
N LEU A 132 11.32 0.20 15.43
CA LEU A 132 9.90 0.57 15.30
C LEU A 132 9.43 1.36 16.53
N GLY A 133 10.17 2.40 16.89
CA GLY A 133 9.77 3.33 17.93
C GLY A 133 10.03 2.87 19.37
N LYS A 134 10.74 1.76 19.59
CA LYS A 134 11.19 1.35 20.94
C LYS A 134 12.25 2.31 21.50
N ARG A 135 13.08 2.89 20.63
CA ARG A 135 14.15 3.84 20.99
C ARG A 135 14.27 4.95 19.96
N CYS A 136 13.36 5.93 20.02
CA CYS A 136 13.43 7.10 19.13
C CYS A 136 14.53 8.06 19.61
N PHE A 137 15.20 8.75 18.69
CA PHE A 137 16.35 9.62 19.00
C PHE A 137 15.95 10.88 19.79
N ALA A 138 14.79 11.44 19.45
CA ALA A 138 14.18 12.57 20.13
C ALA A 138 12.66 12.32 20.23
N GLU A 139 11.92 13.24 20.86
CA GLU A 139 10.46 13.18 20.99
C GLU A 139 9.80 12.82 19.65
N ASN A 140 9.32 11.57 19.57
CA ASN A 140 8.67 10.97 18.41
C ASN A 140 9.45 11.01 17.07
N ASN A 141 10.77 11.28 17.10
CA ASN A 141 11.63 11.19 15.94
C ASN A 141 12.29 9.80 15.87
N CYS A 142 11.59 8.88 15.23
CA CYS A 142 11.97 7.48 15.16
C CYS A 142 12.74 7.12 13.88
N TRP A 143 13.12 8.14 13.08
CA TRP A 143 13.81 8.01 11.79
C TRP A 143 15.14 8.76 11.72
N GLY A 144 15.52 9.53 12.75
CA GLY A 144 16.78 10.28 12.76
C GLY A 144 16.75 11.56 11.93
N ILE A 145 15.56 12.14 11.70
CA ILE A 145 15.39 13.35 10.87
C ILE A 145 16.09 14.53 11.56
N SER A 146 17.04 15.15 10.86
CA SER A 146 17.89 16.23 11.42
C SER A 146 17.98 17.44 10.49
N PRO A 147 16.89 18.21 10.29
CA PRO A 147 16.93 19.42 9.46
C PRO A 147 17.92 20.43 10.07
N GLY A 148 18.90 20.87 9.28
CA GLY A 148 19.91 21.83 9.75
C GLY A 148 20.84 21.30 10.85
N GLY A 149 21.03 19.98 10.94
CA GLY A 149 22.02 19.36 11.85
C GLY A 149 21.56 19.15 13.29
N LYS A 150 20.31 19.47 13.63
CA LYS A 150 19.69 19.15 14.92
C LYS A 150 18.55 18.17 14.73
N LEU A 151 18.44 17.19 15.63
CA LEU A 151 17.33 16.24 15.63
C LEU A 151 15.99 16.98 15.77
N ALA A 152 15.08 16.74 14.82
CA ALA A 152 13.72 17.22 14.90
C ALA A 152 12.98 16.58 16.09
N LYS A 153 12.01 17.31 16.64
CA LYS A 153 11.09 16.85 17.68
C LYS A 153 9.67 16.99 17.17
N TYR A 154 8.82 16.01 17.46
CA TYR A 154 7.42 15.97 17.05
C TYR A 154 6.52 15.76 18.26
N LYS A 155 5.38 16.44 18.29
CA LYS A 155 4.44 16.34 19.43
C LYS A 155 3.83 14.95 19.50
N THR A 156 3.54 14.36 18.33
CA THR A 156 2.99 13.02 18.23
C THR A 156 3.80 12.13 17.28
N LEU A 157 3.55 10.83 17.33
CA LEU A 157 4.19 9.87 16.44
C LEU A 157 3.72 10.06 14.99
N GLU A 158 2.45 10.37 14.80
CA GLU A 158 1.81 10.65 13.51
C GLU A 158 2.46 11.85 12.82
N GLU A 159 2.75 12.93 13.56
CA GLU A 159 3.50 14.08 13.04
C GLU A 159 4.89 13.67 12.54
N GLY A 160 5.59 12.84 13.30
CA GLY A 160 6.90 12.30 12.90
C GLY A 160 6.81 11.42 11.65
N MET A 161 5.80 10.54 11.57
CA MET A 161 5.55 9.68 10.40
C MET A 161 5.30 10.51 9.14
N LYS A 162 4.44 11.54 9.24
CA LYS A 162 4.14 12.46 8.13
C LYS A 162 5.38 13.22 7.69
N ALA A 163 6.13 13.78 8.64
CA ALA A 163 7.37 14.49 8.34
C ALA A 163 8.42 13.59 7.67
N HIS A 164 8.49 12.32 8.06
CA HIS A 164 9.37 11.36 7.40
C HIS A 164 8.88 10.99 6.00
N ASN A 165 7.59 10.74 5.83
CA ASN A 165 6.99 10.50 4.51
C ASN A 165 7.29 11.66 3.54
N ASP A 166 7.17 12.90 4.00
CA ASP A 166 7.48 14.08 3.17
C ASP A 166 8.97 14.18 2.83
N LEU A 167 9.85 13.76 3.74
CA LEU A 167 11.28 13.67 3.46
C LEU A 167 11.56 12.62 2.39
N ILE A 168 10.93 11.45 2.48
CA ILE A 168 11.04 10.40 1.45
C ILE A 168 10.54 10.94 0.11
N ALA A 169 9.33 11.50 0.06
CA ALA A 169 8.75 12.06 -1.16
C ALA A 169 9.67 13.09 -1.84
N ARG A 170 10.30 13.98 -1.05
CA ARG A 170 11.16 15.05 -1.58
C ARG A 170 12.55 14.61 -2.01
N ARG A 171 13.11 13.54 -1.45
CA ARG A 171 14.55 13.20 -1.60
C ARG A 171 14.86 11.77 -2.01
N TYR A 172 13.97 10.84 -1.73
CA TYR A 172 14.25 9.40 -1.76
C TYR A 172 13.13 8.57 -2.42
N SER A 173 12.10 9.19 -2.99
CA SER A 173 10.95 8.52 -3.61
C SER A 173 11.37 7.51 -4.69
N GLU A 174 12.38 7.86 -5.49
CA GLU A 174 12.90 7.02 -6.58
C GLU A 174 14.17 6.24 -6.19
N LYS A 175 14.57 6.28 -4.91
CA LYS A 175 15.82 5.66 -4.44
C LYS A 175 15.57 4.33 -3.76
N THR A 176 16.36 3.32 -4.14
CA THR A 176 16.44 2.06 -3.40
C THR A 176 17.19 2.25 -2.08
N TYR A 177 17.04 1.33 -1.13
CA TYR A 177 17.79 1.37 0.13
C TYR A 177 19.32 1.35 -0.10
N GLN A 178 19.79 0.67 -1.14
CA GLN A 178 21.19 0.68 -1.56
C GLN A 178 21.64 2.09 -1.99
N GLN A 179 20.80 2.80 -2.74
CA GLN A 179 21.08 4.18 -3.18
C GLN A 179 20.92 5.21 -2.05
N MET A 180 20.10 4.90 -1.03
CA MET A 180 19.99 5.71 0.19
C MET A 180 21.18 5.50 1.13
N ASN A 181 21.85 4.36 1.07
CA ASN A 181 23.05 4.10 1.86
C ASN A 181 24.14 5.13 1.50
N CYS A 182 24.87 5.63 2.50
CA CYS A 182 25.85 6.72 2.39
C CYS A 182 25.26 8.11 2.11
N VAL A 183 23.96 8.24 1.85
CA VAL A 183 23.29 9.54 1.64
C VAL A 183 22.38 9.85 2.81
N TYR A 184 21.45 8.93 3.10
CA TYR A 184 20.54 8.98 4.26
C TYR A 184 21.28 8.60 5.55
N VAL A 185 21.94 7.44 5.54
CA VAL A 185 22.79 6.98 6.65
C VAL A 185 24.26 7.23 6.32
N GLN A 186 24.95 7.93 7.21
CA GLN A 186 26.36 8.26 7.10
C GLN A 186 27.11 7.85 8.38
N PRO A 187 28.26 7.15 8.29
CA PRO A 187 28.86 6.59 7.07
C PRO A 187 28.03 5.44 6.49
N CYS A 188 28.39 4.96 5.29
CA CYS A 188 27.76 3.80 4.66
C CYS A 188 27.63 2.62 5.64
N ASN A 189 26.43 2.05 5.75
CA ASN A 189 26.16 0.93 6.64
C ASN A 189 25.39 -0.19 5.91
N PRO A 190 26.06 -1.26 5.46
CA PRO A 190 25.38 -2.37 4.78
C PRO A 190 24.39 -3.11 5.68
N ARG A 191 24.54 -3.04 7.02
CA ARG A 191 23.56 -3.61 7.94
C ARG A 191 22.25 -2.83 7.95
N TRP A 192 22.30 -1.52 7.71
CA TRP A 192 21.10 -0.70 7.56
C TRP A 192 20.27 -1.17 6.37
N VAL A 193 20.92 -1.37 5.20
CA VAL A 193 20.27 -1.90 4.00
C VAL A 193 19.68 -3.30 4.25
N LYS A 194 20.43 -4.18 4.92
CA LYS A 194 19.93 -5.53 5.25
C LYS A 194 18.68 -5.46 6.15
N GLY A 195 18.70 -4.58 7.15
CA GLY A 195 17.59 -4.42 8.08
C GLY A 195 16.34 -3.84 7.43
N THR A 196 16.47 -2.86 6.53
CA THR A 196 15.32 -2.32 5.80
C THR A 196 14.71 -3.36 4.86
N LEU A 197 15.55 -4.09 4.10
CA LEU A 197 15.10 -5.16 3.21
C LEU A 197 14.46 -6.34 3.96
N GLN A 198 14.92 -6.64 5.17
CA GLN A 198 14.26 -7.62 6.03
C GLN A 198 12.83 -7.20 6.33
N ILE A 199 12.60 -5.94 6.71
CA ILE A 199 11.26 -5.45 7.01
C ILE A 199 10.39 -5.40 5.76
N GLU A 200 10.93 -5.01 4.61
CA GLU A 200 10.18 -5.12 3.35
C GLU A 200 9.69 -6.54 3.07
N ALA A 201 10.55 -7.54 3.26
CA ALA A 201 10.17 -8.94 3.07
C ALA A 201 9.11 -9.40 4.09
N GLU A 202 9.19 -8.91 5.33
CA GLU A 202 8.16 -9.18 6.35
C GLU A 202 6.83 -8.51 5.98
N LEU A 203 6.85 -7.26 5.48
CA LEU A 203 5.66 -6.56 5.02
C LEU A 203 5.03 -7.21 3.78
N ASP A 204 5.85 -7.72 2.84
CA ASP A 204 5.38 -8.52 1.70
C ASP A 204 4.61 -9.77 2.17
N LYS A 205 5.10 -10.41 3.24
CA LYS A 205 4.52 -11.65 3.77
C LYS A 205 3.29 -11.42 4.65
N HIS A 206 3.28 -10.37 5.45
CA HIS A 206 2.32 -10.20 6.56
C HIS A 206 1.30 -9.08 6.34
N VAL A 207 1.53 -8.17 5.40
CA VAL A 207 0.69 -6.99 5.20
C VAL A 207 0.14 -6.92 3.78
N GLU A 208 1.02 -6.69 2.81
CA GLU A 208 0.62 -6.49 1.41
C GLU A 208 1.85 -6.77 0.54
N ALA A 209 1.72 -7.67 -0.43
CA ALA A 209 2.81 -7.97 -1.35
C ALA A 209 3.05 -6.78 -2.30
N ARG A 210 4.31 -6.41 -2.53
CA ARG A 210 4.65 -5.47 -3.60
C ARG A 210 4.31 -6.07 -4.96
N LEU A 211 3.70 -5.26 -5.82
CA LEU A 211 3.62 -5.53 -7.26
C LEU A 211 5.05 -5.51 -7.81
N GLN A 212 5.50 -6.63 -8.39
CA GLN A 212 6.81 -6.76 -9.04
C GLN A 212 6.78 -6.26 -10.47
#